data_AF-A0A382II90-F1
#
_entry.id   AF-A0A382II90-F1
#
_cell.length_a   1.000
_cell.length_b   1.000
_cell.length_c   1.000
_cell.angle_alpha   90.00
_cell.angle_beta   90.00
_cell.angle_gamma   90.00
#
_symmetry.space_group_name_H-M   'P 1'
#
loop_
_entity.id
_entity.type
_entity.pdbx_description
1 polymer ?
#
loop_
_entity_poly.entity_id
_entity_poly.type
_entity_poly.pdbx_seq_one_letter_code
_entity_poly.pdbx_strand_id
1 'polypeptide(L)'
;MFHFARSDLSFIKHYLKTDVENIQCSKLKSRIGRTFTDKHGLKDLIKEFLDIDISKQKQNSDFGGKLSSSQLKYCANDVIYLHRIHEELDKILIRENRMKLYNDCLKFIKTRVDLDLADFKDDIWSH
;
A
#
# COMPACT_ATOMS: atom_id res chain seq x y z
N MET A 1 -4.67 -3.45 -7.01
CA MET A 1 -4.38 -3.66 -5.57
C MET A 1 -3.01 -3.08 -5.26
N PHE A 2 -2.84 -2.39 -4.14
CA PHE A 2 -1.58 -1.75 -3.78
C PHE A 2 -1.26 -1.98 -2.30
N HIS A 3 0.02 -1.95 -1.96
CA HIS A 3 0.45 -1.73 -0.58
C HIS A 3 0.95 -0.29 -0.44
N PHE A 4 0.15 0.56 0.22
CA PHE A 4 0.35 2.02 0.30
C PHE A 4 0.03 2.79 -0.99
N ALA A 5 -1.19 2.59 -1.52
CA ALA A 5 -1.69 3.21 -2.75
C ALA A 5 -1.42 4.73 -2.90
N ARG A 6 -1.41 5.52 -1.80
CA ARG A 6 -1.13 6.98 -1.84
C ARG A 6 0.12 7.30 -2.67
N SER A 7 1.20 6.54 -2.50
CA SER A 7 2.45 6.79 -3.21
C SER A 7 2.35 6.43 -4.70
N ASP A 8 1.92 5.20 -5.01
CA ASP A 8 1.85 4.72 -6.40
C ASP A 8 0.88 5.55 -7.24
N LEU A 9 -0.27 5.93 -6.66
CA LEU A 9 -1.25 6.77 -7.34
C LEU A 9 -0.72 8.16 -7.65
N SER A 10 0.10 8.75 -6.76
CA SER A 10 0.76 10.02 -7.02
C SER A 10 1.71 9.92 -8.21
N PHE A 11 2.53 8.87 -8.28
CA PHE A 11 3.42 8.62 -9.42
C PHE A 11 2.64 8.41 -10.72
N ILE A 12 1.61 7.56 -10.71
CA ILE A 12 0.78 7.30 -11.90
C ILE A 12 0.12 8.59 -12.39
N LYS A 13 -0.50 9.36 -11.49
CA LYS A 13 -1.15 10.62 -11.83
C LYS A 13 -0.16 11.66 -12.37
N HIS A 14 1.01 11.80 -11.72
CA HIS A 14 2.02 12.77 -12.13
C HIS A 14 2.65 12.43 -13.47
N TYR A 15 3.11 11.19 -13.68
CA TYR A 15 3.90 10.81 -14.85
C TYR A 15 3.04 10.35 -16.04
N LEU A 16 1.95 9.62 -15.78
CA LEU A 16 1.10 9.05 -16.82
C LEU A 16 -0.18 9.88 -17.08
N LYS A 17 -0.43 10.93 -16.28
CA LYS A 17 -1.57 11.85 -16.43
C LYS A 17 -2.92 11.13 -16.48
N THR A 18 -3.07 10.08 -15.67
CA THR A 18 -4.27 9.24 -15.62
C THR A 18 -4.68 8.93 -14.18
N ASP A 19 -5.97 8.69 -13.96
CA ASP A 19 -6.54 8.26 -12.69
C ASP A 19 -6.75 6.74 -12.69
N VAL A 20 -6.46 6.10 -11.55
CA VAL A 20 -6.69 4.66 -11.34
C VAL A 20 -8.05 4.45 -10.71
N GLU A 21 -8.83 3.53 -11.27
CA GLU A 21 -10.11 3.10 -10.71
C GLU A 21 -10.00 1.77 -9.94
N ASN A 22 -11.04 1.42 -9.17
CA ASN A 22 -11.14 0.15 -8.45
C ASN A 22 -9.93 -0.14 -7.53
N ILE A 23 -9.51 0.89 -6.79
CA ILE A 23 -8.33 0.83 -5.91
C ILE A 23 -8.64 -0.04 -4.68
N GLN A 24 -7.63 -0.79 -4.22
CA GLN A 24 -7.59 -1.34 -2.87
C GLN A 24 -6.22 -1.08 -2.26
N CYS A 25 -6.17 -0.79 -0.95
CA CYS A 25 -4.92 -0.47 -0.24
C CYS A 25 -4.73 -1.35 1.00
N SER A 26 -3.80 -2.31 0.94
CA SER A 26 -3.55 -3.24 2.05
C SER A 26 -2.97 -2.53 3.28
N LYS A 27 -2.15 -1.48 3.10
CA LYS A 27 -1.63 -0.69 4.23
C LYS A 27 -2.74 0.03 5.00
N LEU A 28 -3.74 0.57 4.29
CA LEU A 28 -4.91 1.19 4.92
C LEU A 28 -5.75 0.14 5.67
N LYS A 29 -6.05 -1.00 5.01
CA LYS A 29 -6.74 -2.13 5.67
C LYS A 29 -6.00 -2.56 6.95
N SER A 30 -4.68 -2.70 6.87
CA SER A 30 -3.81 -3.10 7.98
C SER A 30 -3.84 -2.10 9.14
N ARG A 31 -3.73 -0.79 8.89
CA ARG A 31 -3.82 0.22 9.95
C ARG A 31 -5.17 0.25 10.65
N ILE A 32 -6.25 -0.03 9.92
CA ILE A 32 -7.61 -0.06 10.48
C ILE A 32 -7.86 -1.38 11.24
N GLY A 33 -7.40 -2.51 10.72
CA GLY A 33 -7.71 -3.84 11.26
C GLY A 33 -6.72 -4.35 12.32
N ARG A 34 -5.42 -4.09 12.17
CA ARG A 34 -4.35 -4.63 13.02
C ARG A 34 -3.90 -3.62 14.09
N THR A 35 -4.80 -3.20 14.96
CA THR A 35 -4.55 -2.15 15.97
C THR A 35 -3.64 -2.56 17.13
N PHE A 36 -3.22 -3.82 17.18
CA PHE A 36 -2.31 -4.37 18.19
C PHE A 36 -0.82 -4.22 17.83
N THR A 37 -0.51 -3.66 16.66
CA THR A 37 0.87 -3.51 16.17
C THR A 37 1.02 -2.22 15.37
N ASP A 38 2.23 -1.68 15.36
CA ASP A 38 2.68 -0.57 14.52
C ASP A 38 3.29 -1.04 13.18
N LYS A 39 3.52 -2.35 13.02
CA LYS A 39 4.16 -2.96 11.85
C LYS A 39 3.15 -3.18 10.73
N HIS A 40 3.01 -2.19 9.85
CA HIS A 40 2.12 -2.24 8.69
C HIS A 40 2.84 -2.24 7.34
N GLY A 41 4.14 -2.60 7.31
CA GLY A 41 4.89 -2.72 6.06
C GLY A 41 4.58 -4.03 5.33
N LEU A 42 4.77 -4.05 4.00
CA LEU A 42 4.44 -5.22 3.17
C LEU A 42 5.19 -6.48 3.64
N LYS A 43 6.49 -6.35 3.93
CA LYS A 43 7.31 -7.43 4.49
C LYS A 43 6.70 -8.01 5.77
N ASP A 44 6.24 -7.16 6.67
CA ASP A 44 5.68 -7.60 7.96
C ASP A 44 4.37 -8.36 7.73
N LEU A 45 3.54 -7.90 6.79
CA LEU A 45 2.29 -8.60 6.41
C LEU A 45 2.55 -9.94 5.74
N ILE A 46 3.54 -10.01 4.84
CA ILE A 46 3.94 -11.26 4.19
C ILE A 46 4.43 -12.25 5.26
N LYS A 47 5.26 -11.79 6.19
CA LYS A 47 5.77 -12.65 7.27
C LYS A 47 4.67 -13.11 8.20
N GLU A 48 3.77 -12.23 8.62
CA GLU A 48 2.70 -12.58 9.56
C GLU A 48 1.67 -13.53 8.95
N PHE A 49 1.19 -13.25 7.75
CA PHE A 49 0.09 -14.01 7.15
C PHE A 49 0.53 -15.23 6.37
N LEU A 50 1.76 -15.24 5.84
CA LEU A 50 2.24 -16.30 4.94
C LEU A 50 3.49 -17.02 5.47
N ASP A 51 4.05 -16.58 6.61
CA ASP A 51 5.30 -17.09 7.20
C ASP A 51 6.54 -16.98 6.27
N ILE A 52 6.46 -16.16 5.22
CA ILE A 52 7.54 -15.98 4.24
C ILE A 52 8.41 -14.78 4.65
N ASP A 53 9.73 -14.95 4.66
CA ASP A 53 10.67 -13.82 4.80
C ASP A 53 11.09 -13.30 3.41
N ILE A 54 11.00 -11.98 3.23
CA ILE A 54 11.43 -11.30 2.02
C ILE A 54 12.55 -10.29 2.33
N SER A 55 13.51 -10.20 1.41
CA SER A 55 14.60 -9.24 1.50
C SER A 55 14.16 -7.85 1.00
N LYS A 56 14.51 -6.79 1.76
CA LYS A 56 14.35 -5.38 1.35
C LYS A 56 15.62 -4.77 0.75
N GLN A 57 16.69 -5.55 0.57
CA GLN A 57 18.00 -5.03 0.19
C GLN A 57 18.02 -4.25 -1.14
N LYS A 58 17.02 -4.45 -2.01
CA LYS A 58 16.93 -3.78 -3.31
C LYS A 58 15.95 -2.62 -3.35
N GLN A 59 15.28 -2.29 -2.23
CA GLN A 59 14.35 -1.16 -2.14
C GLN A 59 15.02 0.16 -2.52
N ASN A 60 16.26 0.39 -2.08
CA ASN A 60 17.05 1.58 -2.40
C ASN A 60 18.20 1.22 -3.36
N SER A 61 17.86 0.80 -4.58
CA SER A 61 18.84 0.52 -5.64
C SER A 61 18.51 1.31 -6.91
N ASP A 62 19.45 1.42 -7.84
CA ASP A 62 19.20 2.11 -9.11
C ASP A 62 18.29 1.27 -10.01
N PHE A 63 17.04 1.72 -10.17
CA PHE A 63 16.03 1.13 -11.04
C PHE A 63 15.96 1.80 -12.43
N GLY A 64 16.79 2.82 -12.71
CA GLY A 64 16.84 3.50 -14.01
C GLY A 64 17.65 2.76 -15.08
N GLY A 65 18.51 1.82 -14.68
CA GLY A 65 19.34 1.02 -15.58
C GLY A 65 18.78 -0.37 -15.92
N LYS A 66 19.65 -1.24 -16.47
CA LYS A 66 19.30 -2.65 -16.71
C LYS A 66 19.10 -3.38 -15.39
N LEU A 67 17.89 -3.87 -15.15
CA LEU A 67 17.55 -4.54 -13.89
C LEU A 67 18.32 -5.85 -13.71
N SER A 68 18.91 -6.01 -12.53
CA SER A 68 19.49 -7.28 -12.10
C SER A 68 18.41 -8.31 -11.73
N SER A 69 18.78 -9.59 -11.72
CA SER A 69 17.89 -10.67 -11.25
C SER A 69 17.37 -10.44 -9.83
N SER A 70 18.21 -9.86 -8.96
CA SER A 70 17.83 -9.51 -7.58
C SER A 70 16.79 -8.40 -7.50
N GLN A 71 16.86 -7.39 -8.39
CA GLN A 71 15.85 -6.33 -8.48
C GLN A 71 14.55 -6.85 -9.07
N LEU A 72 14.61 -7.69 -10.11
CA LEU A 72 13.42 -8.33 -10.66
C LEU A 72 12.68 -9.16 -9.61
N LYS A 73 13.42 -9.95 -8.81
CA LYS A 73 12.85 -10.72 -7.70
C LYS A 73 12.23 -9.81 -6.62
N TYR A 74 12.87 -8.69 -6.31
CA TYR A 74 12.33 -7.68 -5.40
C TYR A 74 10.99 -7.12 -5.92
N CYS A 75 10.94 -6.66 -7.18
CA CYS A 75 9.71 -6.13 -7.78
C CYS A 75 8.58 -7.18 -7.80
N ALA A 76 8.90 -8.44 -8.10
CA ALA A 76 7.90 -9.51 -8.09
C ALA A 76 7.32 -9.75 -6.68
N ASN A 77 8.17 -9.72 -5.64
CA ASN A 77 7.74 -9.89 -4.25
C ASN A 77 6.81 -8.77 -3.77
N ASP A 78 6.97 -7.56 -4.32
CA ASP A 78 6.12 -6.40 -3.96
C ASP A 78 4.67 -6.56 -4.46
N VAL A 79 4.39 -7.51 -5.35
CA VAL A 79 3.05 -7.70 -5.95
C VAL A 79 2.46 -9.10 -5.80
N ILE A 80 3.28 -10.16 -5.84
CA ILE A 80 2.81 -11.55 -5.94
C ILE A 80 1.94 -11.99 -4.76
N TYR A 81 2.16 -11.41 -3.57
CA TYR A 81 1.44 -11.75 -2.35
C TYR A 81 0.25 -10.83 -2.04
N LEU A 82 0.03 -9.76 -2.81
CA LEU A 82 -0.97 -8.75 -2.47
C LEU A 82 -2.39 -9.32 -2.40
N HIS A 83 -2.76 -10.23 -3.29
CA HIS A 83 -4.09 -10.85 -3.29
C HIS A 83 -4.38 -11.55 -1.95
N ARG A 84 -3.49 -12.45 -1.54
CA ARG A 84 -3.62 -13.18 -0.26
C ARG A 84 -3.61 -12.23 0.94
N ILE A 85 -2.74 -11.22 0.94
CA ILE A 85 -2.70 -10.21 2.00
C ILE A 85 -4.02 -9.43 2.09
N HIS A 86 -4.61 -9.07 0.95
CA HIS A 86 -5.89 -8.38 0.92
C HIS A 86 -7.02 -9.25 1.48
N GLU A 87 -7.04 -10.55 1.15
CA GLU A 87 -8.01 -11.51 1.66
C GLU A 87 -7.92 -11.66 3.20
N GLU A 88 -6.72 -11.86 3.75
CA GLU A 88 -6.54 -11.99 5.20
C GLU A 88 -6.93 -10.70 5.95
N LEU A 89 -6.61 -9.54 5.39
CA LEU A 89 -7.01 -8.26 5.96
C LEU A 89 -8.52 -8.03 5.89
N ASP A 90 -9.19 -8.48 4.83
CA ASP A 90 -10.65 -8.38 4.73
C ASP A 90 -11.34 -9.22 5.80
N LYS A 91 -10.85 -10.43 6.08
CA LYS A 91 -11.35 -11.26 7.19
C LYS A 91 -11.27 -10.52 8.53
N ILE A 92 -10.15 -9.86 8.80
CA ILE A 92 -9.97 -9.06 10.02
C ILE A 92 -10.96 -7.89 10.05
N LEU A 93 -11.05 -7.10 8.99
CA LEU A 93 -11.94 -5.94 8.94
C LEU A 93 -13.42 -6.32 9.07
N ILE A 94 -13.83 -7.46 8.50
CA ILE A 94 -15.20 -7.99 8.65
C ILE A 94 -15.44 -8.39 10.11
N ARG A 95 -14.53 -9.17 10.71
CA ARG A 95 -14.62 -9.59 12.11
C ARG A 95 -14.73 -8.42 13.08
N GLU A 96 -13.96 -7.36 12.85
CA GLU A 96 -13.94 -6.16 13.68
C GLU A 96 -15.05 -5.14 13.33
N ASN A 97 -15.91 -5.43 12.35
CA ASN A 97 -16.94 -4.53 11.82
C ASN A 97 -16.38 -3.16 11.34
N ARG A 98 -15.21 -3.17 10.70
CA ARG A 98 -14.48 -1.97 10.21
C ARG A 98 -14.46 -1.82 8.70
N MET A 99 -15.09 -2.71 7.95
CA MET A 99 -15.14 -2.64 6.47
C MET A 99 -15.75 -1.33 5.96
N LYS A 100 -16.82 -0.84 6.60
CA LYS A 100 -17.44 0.44 6.22
C LYS A 100 -16.46 1.60 6.36
N LEU A 101 -15.75 1.68 7.50
CA LEU A 101 -14.75 2.71 7.75
C LEU A 101 -13.62 2.65 6.72
N TYR A 102 -13.11 1.45 6.41
CA TYR A 102 -12.12 1.26 5.35
C TYR A 102 -12.61 1.81 4.00
N ASN A 103 -13.82 1.46 3.58
CA ASN A 103 -14.39 1.92 2.32
C ASN A 103 -14.57 3.44 2.29
N ASP A 104 -15.01 4.04 3.40
CA ASP A 104 -15.17 5.50 3.49
C ASP A 104 -13.81 6.21 3.44
N CYS A 105 -12.77 5.71 4.13
CA CYS A 105 -11.41 6.23 4.00
C CYS A 105 -10.84 6.07 2.58
N LEU A 106 -11.13 4.95 1.92
CA LEU A 106 -10.61 4.66 0.58
C LEU A 106 -11.15 5.62 -0.47
N LYS A 107 -12.41 6.07 -0.35
CA LYS A 107 -13.00 7.10 -1.24
C LYS A 107 -12.17 8.39 -1.26
N PHE A 108 -11.52 8.74 -0.15
CA PHE A 108 -10.71 9.94 -0.04
C PHE A 108 -9.30 9.80 -0.67
N ILE A 109 -8.88 8.59 -1.05
CA ILE A 109 -7.47 8.37 -1.41
C ILE A 109 -7.01 9.20 -2.61
N LYS A 110 -7.87 9.42 -3.60
CA LYS A 110 -7.56 10.28 -4.76
C LYS A 110 -7.40 11.74 -4.33
N THR A 111 -8.28 12.24 -3.49
CA THR A 111 -8.15 13.59 -2.93
C THR A 111 -6.87 13.74 -2.11
N ARG A 112 -6.49 12.73 -1.31
CA ARG A 112 -5.21 12.77 -0.60
C ARG A 112 -4.01 12.84 -1.54
N VAL A 113 -4.07 12.15 -2.69
CA VAL A 113 -3.05 12.22 -3.74
C VAL A 113 -3.00 13.62 -4.36
N ASP A 114 -4.15 14.23 -4.64
CA ASP A 114 -4.22 15.58 -5.19
C ASP A 114 -3.64 16.62 -4.22
N LEU A 115 -3.92 16.47 -2.92
CA LEU A 115 -3.30 17.29 -1.87
C LEU A 115 -1.78 17.12 -1.83
N ASP A 116 -1.26 15.90 -2.01
CA ASP A 116 0.19 15.66 -2.06
C ASP A 116 0.84 16.33 -3.26
N LEU A 117 0.20 16.25 -4.43
CA LEU A 117 0.69 16.88 -5.66
C LEU A 117 0.61 18.42 -5.61
N ALA A 118 -0.27 18.96 -4.78
CA ALA A 118 -0.38 20.39 -4.49
C ALA A 118 0.51 20.84 -3.31
N ASP A 119 1.49 20.01 -2.90
CA ASP A 119 2.47 20.29 -1.84
C ASP A 119 1.88 20.53 -0.44
N PHE A 120 0.66 20.06 -0.15
CA PHE A 120 0.12 20.02 1.21
C PHE A 120 0.75 18.87 2.01
N LYS A 121 1.91 19.14 2.63
CA LYS A 121 2.72 18.14 3.34
C LYS A 121 2.12 17.70 4.67
N ASP A 122 1.43 18.62 5.35
CA ASP A 122 0.80 18.37 6.63
C ASP A 122 -0.58 17.70 6.47
N ASP A 123 -1.11 17.23 7.59
CA ASP A 123 -2.49 16.78 7.62
C ASP A 123 -3.40 18.00 7.44
N ILE A 124 -4.24 18.00 6.41
CA ILE A 124 -5.11 19.15 6.11
C ILE A 124 -6.18 19.38 7.19
N TRP A 125 -6.34 18.41 8.08
CA TRP A 125 -7.23 18.49 9.23
C TRP A 125 -6.53 18.75 10.57
N SER A 126 -5.19 18.88 10.59
CA SER A 126 -4.49 19.27 11.83
C SER A 126 -4.59 20.77 12.11
N HIS A 127 -4.49 21.13 13.39
CA HIS A 127 -4.34 22.52 13.85
C HIS A 127 -2.97 23.11 13.50
#